data_AF-A0AAF0DWN3-F1
#
_entry.id   AF-A0AAF0DWN3-F1
#
_cell.length_a   1.000
_cell.length_b   1.000
_cell.length_c   1.000
_cell.angle_alpha   90.00
_cell.angle_beta   90.00
_cell.angle_gamma   90.00
#
_symmetry.space_group_name_H-M   'P 1'
#
loop_
_entity.id
_entity.type
_entity.pdbx_description
1 polymer ?
#
loop_
_entity_poly.entity_id
_entity_poly.type
_entity_poly.pdbx_seq_one_letter_code
_entity_poly.pdbx_strand_id
1 'polypeptide(L)'
;MITQRYVYRSRSDMFYRDPALFGSQRTVDTMVARACLTLGLPRSALGVCATPNGLVYGCVQFAPGEPNTLVERLIPDASQIVHVRSRAAWVLVVEKHAVYQTLRSLDFLALGPAYGVAAPGALVTGKGYPDQATRALLARWAQTQRAPHLFFLLDGDPHGVDILRTYLTALEGIEVQAHWVGLRVQQWLALRTRHGVPCLALTRADRVKARHLLRDATLPAALRAVYGARRRRRCAGAICVC
;
A
#
# COMPACT_ATOMS: atom_id res chain seq x y z
N MET A 1 -11.38 -23.60 32.52
CA MET A 1 -10.58 -22.62 31.76
C MET A 1 -9.92 -23.34 30.59
N ILE A 2 -10.51 -23.27 29.40
CA ILE A 2 -9.86 -23.79 28.18
C ILE A 2 -9.01 -22.64 27.65
N THR A 3 -7.69 -22.69 27.88
CA THR A 3 -6.74 -21.86 27.14
C THR A 3 -6.66 -22.37 25.71
N GLN A 4 -7.63 -21.98 24.86
CA GLN A 4 -7.51 -22.17 23.43
C GLN A 4 -6.36 -21.28 22.95
N ARG A 5 -5.23 -21.90 22.60
CA ARG A 5 -4.20 -21.28 21.77
C ARG A 5 -4.86 -20.91 20.44
N TYR A 6 -5.14 -19.63 20.22
CA TYR A 6 -5.57 -19.12 18.92
C TYR A 6 -4.46 -19.42 17.91
N VAL A 7 -4.71 -20.36 17.00
CA VAL A 7 -3.79 -20.66 15.91
C VAL A 7 -4.13 -19.72 14.76
N TYR A 8 -3.28 -18.72 14.53
CA TYR A 8 -3.39 -17.84 13.38
C TYR A 8 -3.13 -18.63 12.09
N ARG A 9 -4.02 -18.53 11.11
CA ARG A 9 -3.94 -19.26 9.84
C ARG A 9 -4.05 -18.30 8.68
N SER A 10 -3.20 -18.54 7.68
CA SER A 10 -3.33 -17.81 6.41
C SER A 10 -4.50 -18.35 5.60
N ARG A 11 -5.03 -17.50 4.72
CA ARG A 11 -6.10 -17.90 3.79
C ARG A 11 -5.64 -19.03 2.87
N SER A 12 -4.38 -19.02 2.48
CA SER A 12 -3.75 -20.08 1.70
C SER A 12 -3.68 -21.39 2.50
N ASP A 13 -3.36 -21.34 3.79
CA ASP A 13 -3.37 -22.53 4.66
C ASP A 13 -4.77 -23.15 4.80
N MET A 14 -5.82 -22.33 4.83
CA MET A 14 -7.20 -22.84 4.86
C MET A 14 -7.55 -23.59 3.57
N PHE A 15 -7.12 -23.09 2.42
CA PHE A 15 -7.35 -23.71 1.12
C PHE A 15 -6.61 -25.04 0.95
N TYR A 16 -5.34 -25.13 1.40
CA TYR A 16 -4.54 -26.36 1.29
C TYR A 16 -5.01 -27.49 2.21
N ARG A 17 -5.85 -27.19 3.20
CA ARG A 17 -6.29 -28.19 4.18
C ARG A 17 -7.34 -29.15 3.65
N ASP A 18 -8.20 -28.66 2.75
CA ASP A 18 -9.17 -29.47 2.04
C ASP A 18 -9.52 -28.81 0.70
N PRO A 19 -8.68 -29.03 -0.34
CA PRO A 19 -8.92 -28.47 -1.67
C PRO A 19 -10.26 -28.92 -2.27
N ALA A 20 -10.78 -30.10 -1.87
CA ALA A 20 -12.05 -30.63 -2.34
C ALA A 20 -13.25 -29.89 -1.71
N LEU A 21 -13.14 -29.47 -0.44
CA LEU A 21 -14.18 -28.71 0.25
C LEU A 21 -14.28 -27.25 -0.23
N PHE A 22 -13.15 -26.58 -0.45
CA PHE A 22 -13.15 -25.14 -0.72
C PHE A 22 -13.16 -24.80 -2.21
N GLY A 23 -12.56 -25.64 -3.07
CA GLY A 23 -12.53 -25.51 -4.52
C GLY A 23 -11.76 -24.30 -5.07
N SER A 24 -11.91 -23.11 -4.47
CA SER A 24 -11.19 -21.90 -4.83
C SER A 24 -10.92 -21.00 -3.62
N GLN A 25 -9.85 -20.21 -3.69
CA GLN A 25 -9.52 -19.20 -2.68
C GLN A 25 -10.65 -18.16 -2.46
N ARG A 26 -11.45 -17.89 -3.50
CA ARG A 26 -12.58 -16.96 -3.46
C ARG A 26 -13.73 -17.46 -2.59
N THR A 27 -13.94 -18.78 -2.55
CA THR A 27 -14.93 -19.43 -1.68
C THR A 27 -14.56 -19.21 -0.22
N VAL A 28 -13.29 -19.45 0.13
CA VAL A 28 -12.74 -19.22 1.48
C VAL A 28 -12.92 -17.75 1.89
N ASP A 29 -12.54 -16.80 1.03
CA ASP A 29 -12.68 -15.37 1.30
C ASP A 29 -14.14 -14.96 1.57
N THR A 30 -15.09 -15.52 0.80
CA THR A 30 -16.52 -15.23 0.95
C THR A 30 -17.08 -15.80 2.24
N MET A 31 -16.68 -17.02 2.60
CA MET A 31 -17.10 -17.67 3.85
C MET A 31 -16.56 -16.93 5.07
N VAL A 32 -15.28 -16.54 5.06
CA VAL A 32 -14.67 -15.75 6.15
C VAL A 32 -15.35 -14.39 6.27
N ALA A 33 -15.64 -13.72 5.14
CA ALA A 33 -16.37 -12.44 5.16
C ALA A 33 -17.77 -12.59 5.76
N ARG A 34 -18.50 -13.64 5.39
CA ARG A 34 -19.83 -13.94 5.96
C ARG A 34 -19.75 -14.26 7.44
N ALA A 35 -18.79 -15.07 7.88
CA ALA A 35 -18.60 -15.39 9.30
C ALA A 35 -18.33 -14.14 10.14
N CYS A 36 -17.51 -13.20 9.63
CA CYS A 36 -17.27 -11.92 10.31
C CYS A 36 -18.56 -11.10 10.47
N LEU A 37 -19.35 -11.03 9.40
CA LEU A 37 -20.62 -10.30 9.41
C LEU A 37 -21.62 -10.94 10.37
N THR A 38 -21.77 -12.26 10.34
CA THR A 38 -22.69 -13.00 11.21
C THR A 38 -22.31 -12.88 12.68
N LEU A 39 -21.01 -12.94 13.00
CA LEU A 39 -20.51 -12.91 14.37
C LEU A 39 -20.30 -11.48 14.91
N GLY A 40 -20.39 -10.46 14.05
CA GLY A 40 -20.06 -9.08 14.41
C GLY A 40 -18.58 -8.89 14.80
N LEU A 41 -17.72 -9.84 14.40
CA LEU A 41 -16.31 -9.86 14.79
C LEU A 41 -15.42 -9.39 13.63
N PRO A 42 -14.33 -8.66 13.91
CA PRO A 42 -13.33 -8.37 12.89
C PRO A 42 -12.64 -9.66 12.45
N ARG A 43 -12.16 -9.70 11.19
CA ARG A 43 -11.46 -10.87 10.63
C ARG A 43 -10.30 -11.38 11.49
N SER A 44 -9.59 -10.45 12.15
CA SER A 44 -8.50 -10.77 13.07
C SER A 44 -8.96 -11.63 14.26
N ALA A 45 -10.20 -11.47 14.72
CA ALA A 45 -10.77 -12.25 15.81
C ALA A 45 -11.18 -13.68 15.39
N LEU A 46 -11.28 -13.97 14.09
CA LEU A 46 -11.48 -15.32 13.57
C LEU A 46 -10.17 -16.11 13.39
N GLY A 47 -9.01 -15.51 13.75
CA GLY A 47 -7.70 -16.14 13.57
C GLY A 47 -7.28 -16.30 12.10
N VAL A 48 -8.02 -15.70 11.15
CA VAL A 48 -7.70 -15.72 9.72
C VAL A 48 -7.04 -14.40 9.34
N CYS A 49 -5.71 -14.38 9.26
CA CYS A 49 -4.94 -13.22 8.85
C CYS A 49 -4.23 -13.52 7.52
N ALA A 50 -4.21 -12.57 6.59
CA ALA A 50 -3.36 -12.71 5.41
C ALA A 50 -1.90 -12.68 5.86
N THR A 51 -1.08 -13.64 5.39
CA THR A 51 0.35 -13.67 5.71
C THR A 51 0.98 -12.32 5.33
N PRO A 52 1.69 -11.67 6.27
CA PRO A 52 2.43 -10.45 5.96
C PRO A 52 3.42 -10.70 4.83
N ASN A 53 3.37 -9.87 3.79
CA ASN A 53 4.20 -9.96 2.61
C ASN A 53 4.96 -8.66 2.31
N GLY A 54 4.58 -7.57 2.98
CA GLY A 54 5.23 -6.28 2.86
C GLY A 54 6.65 -6.27 3.44
N LEU A 55 7.48 -5.41 2.87
CA LEU A 55 8.88 -5.22 3.28
C LEU A 55 9.11 -3.77 3.69
N VAL A 56 10.01 -3.59 4.65
CA VAL A 56 10.54 -2.28 5.04
C VAL A 56 12.07 -2.33 5.00
N TYR A 57 12.69 -1.33 4.37
CA TYR A 57 14.13 -1.13 4.37
C TYR A 57 14.44 0.23 4.99
N GLY A 58 15.12 0.22 6.14
CA GLY A 58 15.35 1.42 6.92
C GLY A 58 15.74 1.11 8.37
N CYS A 59 16.11 2.17 9.08
CA CYS A 59 16.34 2.16 10.52
C CYS A 59 14.99 2.13 11.26
N VAL A 60 14.37 0.94 11.40
CA VAL A 60 13.02 0.74 11.96
C VAL A 60 13.05 -0.40 12.97
N GLN A 61 12.43 -0.18 14.14
CA GLN A 61 12.34 -1.15 15.24
C GLN A 61 10.87 -1.39 15.57
N PHE A 62 10.52 -2.67 15.72
CA PHE A 62 9.18 -3.12 16.13
C PHE A 62 9.11 -3.53 17.60
N ALA A 63 10.26 -3.93 18.16
CA ALA A 63 10.39 -4.30 19.56
C ALA A 63 11.54 -3.54 20.25
N PRO A 64 11.43 -3.26 21.57
CA PRO A 64 12.55 -2.74 22.36
C PRO A 64 13.76 -3.68 22.28
N GLY A 65 14.96 -3.10 22.13
CA GLY A 65 16.21 -3.87 22.08
C GLY A 65 16.62 -4.36 20.69
N GLU A 66 15.77 -4.26 19.67
CA GLU A 66 16.17 -4.51 18.28
C GLU A 66 17.24 -3.49 17.83
N PRO A 67 18.21 -3.88 17.00
CA PRO A 67 19.17 -2.91 16.45
C PRO A 67 18.47 -1.93 15.50
N ASN A 68 18.67 -0.63 15.73
CA ASN A 68 18.18 0.45 14.86
C ASN A 68 19.16 0.72 13.70
N THR A 69 19.42 -0.32 12.91
CA THR A 69 20.32 -0.30 11.77
C THR A 69 19.55 -0.31 10.46
N LEU A 70 20.21 0.16 9.40
CA LEU A 70 19.68 0.14 8.04
C LEU A 70 19.65 -1.31 7.52
N VAL A 71 18.48 -1.92 7.53
CA VAL A 71 18.30 -3.31 7.07
C VAL A 71 16.90 -3.51 6.53
N GLU A 72 16.75 -4.48 5.64
CA GLU A 72 15.44 -4.92 5.16
C GLU A 72 14.86 -5.94 6.12
N ARG A 73 13.59 -5.76 6.47
CA ARG A 73 12.84 -6.66 7.31
C ARG A 73 11.48 -6.94 6.66
N LEU A 74 11.00 -8.16 6.87
CA LEU A 74 9.58 -8.47 6.68
C LEU A 74 8.79 -7.66 7.68
N ILE A 75 7.70 -7.03 7.23
CA ILE A 75 6.78 -6.34 8.14
C ILE A 75 6.08 -7.41 8.98
N PRO A 76 6.15 -7.35 10.32
CA PRO A 76 5.55 -8.37 11.18
C PRO A 76 4.02 -8.28 11.11
N ASP A 77 3.33 -9.28 11.66
CA ASP A 77 1.88 -9.27 11.66
C ASP A 77 1.33 -8.00 12.35
N ALA A 78 0.16 -7.52 11.89
CA ALA A 78 -0.45 -6.30 12.41
C ALA A 78 -0.64 -6.32 13.94
N SER A 79 -0.86 -7.51 14.53
CA SER A 79 -0.98 -7.69 15.99
C SER A 79 0.33 -7.47 16.74
N GLN A 80 1.48 -7.63 16.07
CA GLN A 80 2.82 -7.49 16.66
C GLN A 80 3.35 -6.06 16.53
N ILE A 81 2.73 -5.21 15.69
CA ILE A 81 3.11 -3.80 15.51
C ILE A 81 2.48 -2.95 16.62
N VAL A 82 3.03 -3.09 17.83
CA VAL A 82 2.59 -2.31 19.01
C VAL A 82 3.35 -0.99 19.10
N HIS A 83 4.65 -1.02 18.84
CA HIS A 83 5.52 0.15 18.85
C HIS A 83 6.32 0.21 17.55
N VAL A 84 6.42 1.40 16.96
CA VAL A 84 7.30 1.66 15.81
C VAL A 84 8.23 2.80 16.20
N ARG A 85 9.53 2.49 16.30
CA ARG A 85 10.58 3.51 16.45
C ARG A 85 11.42 3.52 15.19
N SER A 86 11.66 4.71 14.66
CA SER A 86 12.52 4.87 13.50
C SER A 86 13.33 6.16 13.58
N ARG A 87 14.49 6.16 12.92
CA ARG A 87 15.27 7.37 12.66
C ARG A 87 14.82 8.10 11.39
N ALA A 88 13.99 7.49 10.54
CA ALA A 88 13.63 8.10 9.28
C ALA A 88 12.66 9.28 9.46
N ALA A 89 12.95 10.40 8.81
CA ALA A 89 12.10 11.57 8.77
C ALA A 89 10.97 11.45 7.73
N TRP A 90 11.18 10.58 6.74
CA TRP A 90 10.23 10.33 5.66
C TRP A 90 10.21 8.86 5.25
N VAL A 91 9.10 8.43 4.66
CA VAL A 91 8.91 7.08 4.14
C VAL A 91 8.54 7.15 2.67
N LEU A 92 9.25 6.42 1.81
CA LEU A 92 8.88 6.21 0.42
C LEU A 92 8.24 4.83 0.27
N VAL A 93 6.93 4.82 0.06
CA VAL A 93 6.11 3.65 -0.22
C VAL A 93 6.14 3.38 -1.72
N VAL A 94 6.63 2.21 -2.13
CA VAL A 94 6.79 1.81 -3.52
C VAL A 94 5.81 0.68 -3.84
N GLU A 95 5.01 0.86 -4.89
CA GLU A 95 4.06 -0.16 -5.35
C GLU A 95 4.78 -1.44 -5.80
N LYS A 96 5.63 -1.32 -6.82
CA LYS A 96 6.28 -2.46 -7.49
C LYS A 96 7.49 -2.95 -6.70
N HIS A 97 7.49 -4.23 -6.34
CA HIS A 97 8.59 -4.87 -5.63
C HIS A 97 9.93 -4.76 -6.39
N ALA A 98 9.91 -4.89 -7.72
CA ALA A 98 11.11 -4.75 -8.54
C ALA A 98 11.76 -3.36 -8.41
N VAL A 99 10.95 -2.29 -8.46
CA VAL A 99 11.44 -0.90 -8.28
C VAL A 99 12.00 -0.71 -6.88
N TYR A 100 11.32 -1.24 -5.87
CA TYR A 100 11.81 -1.22 -4.48
C TYR A 100 13.17 -1.93 -4.35
N GLN A 101 13.35 -3.10 -4.97
CA GLN A 101 14.62 -3.83 -4.96
C GLN A 101 15.73 -3.05 -5.66
N THR A 102 15.43 -2.42 -6.79
CA THR A 102 16.38 -1.55 -7.50
C THR A 102 16.83 -0.37 -6.64
N LEU A 103 15.90 0.34 -6.00
CA LEU A 103 16.24 1.46 -5.12
C LEU A 103 17.11 1.02 -3.94
N ARG A 104 16.81 -0.16 -3.38
CA ARG A 104 17.63 -0.76 -2.33
C ARG A 104 19.03 -1.12 -2.84
N SER A 105 19.15 -1.80 -3.98
CA SER A 105 20.44 -2.24 -4.52
C SER A 105 21.34 -1.09 -4.94
N LEU A 106 20.75 0.07 -5.23
CA LEU A 106 21.47 1.32 -5.55
C LEU A 106 21.78 2.14 -4.29
N ASP A 107 21.56 1.61 -3.09
CA ASP A 107 21.77 2.30 -1.81
C ASP A 107 21.11 3.68 -1.76
N PHE A 108 19.91 3.81 -2.36
CA PHE A 108 19.21 5.08 -2.53
C PHE A 108 19.10 5.89 -1.24
N LEU A 109 18.86 5.22 -0.10
CA LEU A 109 18.78 5.88 1.21
C LEU A 109 20.13 6.43 1.69
N ALA A 110 21.24 5.74 1.40
CA ALA A 110 22.58 6.17 1.78
C ALA A 110 23.11 7.28 0.84
N LEU A 111 22.74 7.23 -0.44
CA LEU A 111 23.07 8.25 -1.44
C LEU A 111 22.16 9.49 -1.37
N GLY A 112 21.12 9.48 -0.54
CA GLY A 112 20.18 10.60 -0.35
C GLY A 112 20.84 11.98 -0.28
N PRO A 113 21.92 12.18 0.52
CA PRO A 113 22.62 13.46 0.60
C PRO A 113 23.17 13.97 -0.73
N ALA A 114 23.62 13.07 -1.63
CA ALA A 114 24.11 13.44 -2.96
C ALA A 114 22.99 13.98 -3.87
N TYR A 115 21.73 13.64 -3.57
CA TYR A 115 20.54 14.12 -4.27
C TYR A 115 19.85 15.30 -3.56
N GLY A 116 20.49 15.88 -2.53
CA GLY A 116 19.92 16.98 -1.74
C GLY A 116 18.90 16.53 -0.68
N VAL A 117 18.80 15.24 -0.40
CA VAL A 117 17.93 14.69 0.66
C VAL A 117 18.75 14.54 1.94
N ALA A 118 18.72 15.56 2.80
CA ALA A 118 19.52 15.60 4.02
C ALA A 118 18.98 14.72 5.15
N ALA A 119 17.67 14.48 5.19
CA ALA A 119 17.04 13.72 6.25
C ALA A 119 17.02 12.21 5.93
N PRO A 120 17.25 11.32 6.92
CA PRO A 120 17.19 9.88 6.72
C PRO A 120 15.80 9.43 6.27
N GLY A 121 15.75 8.47 5.36
CA GLY A 121 14.50 7.90 4.85
C GLY A 121 14.33 6.42 5.18
N ALA A 122 13.16 5.90 4.82
CA ALA A 122 12.88 4.47 4.77
C ALA A 122 12.12 4.13 3.49
N LEU A 123 12.33 2.93 2.98
CA LEU A 123 11.55 2.35 1.87
C LEU A 123 10.54 1.35 2.43
N VAL A 124 9.32 1.38 1.93
CA VAL A 124 8.28 0.40 2.25
C VAL A 124 7.67 -0.11 0.95
N THR A 125 7.34 -1.40 0.88
CA THR A 125 6.54 -1.93 -0.24
C THR A 125 5.53 -2.95 0.27
N GLY A 126 4.31 -2.86 -0.25
CA GLY A 126 3.29 -3.90 -0.10
C GLY A 126 3.33 -4.95 -1.21
N LYS A 127 4.26 -4.84 -2.17
CA LYS A 127 4.33 -5.65 -3.41
C LYS A 127 3.03 -5.56 -4.23
N GLY A 128 2.55 -4.33 -4.45
CA GLY A 128 1.25 -4.02 -5.02
C GLY A 128 0.29 -3.48 -3.95
N TYR A 129 -0.90 -4.09 -3.85
CA TYR A 129 -1.90 -3.71 -2.84
C TYR A 129 -1.41 -4.03 -1.43
N PRO A 130 -1.47 -3.06 -0.49
CA PRO A 130 -0.97 -3.27 0.85
C PRO A 130 -1.84 -4.24 1.64
N ASP A 131 -1.18 -5.22 2.24
CA ASP A 131 -1.77 -6.10 3.24
C ASP A 131 -2.07 -5.35 4.55
N GLN A 132 -2.70 -6.03 5.49
CA GLN A 132 -3.08 -5.43 6.77
C GLN A 132 -1.87 -5.01 7.60
N ALA A 133 -0.79 -5.80 7.57
CA ALA A 133 0.45 -5.52 8.29
C ALA A 133 1.12 -4.23 7.79
N THR A 134 1.24 -4.05 6.48
CA THR A 134 1.84 -2.87 5.85
C THR A 134 1.04 -1.61 6.18
N ARG A 135 -0.30 -1.70 6.17
CA ARG A 135 -1.17 -0.58 6.59
C ARG A 135 -1.01 -0.25 8.07
N ALA A 136 -0.98 -1.28 8.93
CA ALA A 136 -0.78 -1.12 10.36
C ALA A 136 0.60 -0.49 10.68
N LEU A 137 1.65 -0.88 9.95
CA LEU A 137 2.98 -0.26 10.07
C LEU A 137 2.90 1.24 9.83
N LEU A 138 2.36 1.68 8.69
CA LEU A 138 2.32 3.11 8.36
C LEU A 138 1.45 3.90 9.34
N ALA A 139 0.30 3.36 9.75
CA ALA A 139 -0.56 3.99 10.75
C ALA A 139 0.14 4.14 12.10
N ARG A 140 0.80 3.08 12.58
CA ARG A 140 1.54 3.11 13.85
C ARG A 140 2.75 4.05 13.79
N TRP A 141 3.47 4.04 12.68
CA TRP A 141 4.58 4.96 12.45
C TRP A 141 4.10 6.42 12.46
N ALA A 142 2.98 6.71 11.78
CA ALA A 142 2.40 8.05 11.76
C ALA A 142 1.84 8.51 13.10
N GLN A 143 1.46 7.59 13.99
CA GLN A 143 1.07 7.92 15.36
C GLN A 143 2.28 8.21 16.26
N THR A 144 3.41 7.53 16.06
CA THR A 144 4.60 7.69 16.90
C THR A 144 5.45 8.90 16.51
N GLN A 145 5.42 9.30 15.25
CA GLN A 145 6.15 10.44 14.72
C GLN A 145 5.19 11.59 14.44
N ARG A 146 5.49 12.80 14.91
CA ARG A 146 4.65 13.97 14.61
C ARG A 146 4.73 14.29 13.11
N ALA A 147 3.61 14.09 12.40
CA ALA A 147 3.41 14.45 11.00
C ALA A 147 4.52 13.96 10.05
N PRO A 148 4.74 12.64 9.89
CA PRO A 148 5.75 12.15 8.96
C PRO A 148 5.39 12.49 7.51
N HIS A 149 6.43 12.68 6.70
CA HIS A 149 6.27 12.76 5.25
C HIS A 149 6.19 11.36 4.66
N LEU A 150 5.06 11.06 4.02
CA LEU A 150 4.81 9.81 3.32
C LEU A 150 4.77 10.08 1.82
N PHE A 151 5.74 9.55 1.10
CA PHE A 151 5.84 9.62 -0.35
C PHE A 151 5.35 8.29 -0.94
N PHE A 152 4.48 8.34 -1.95
CA PHE A 152 3.93 7.16 -2.59
C PHE A 152 4.37 7.12 -4.05
N LEU A 153 5.24 6.16 -4.40
CA LEU A 153 5.67 5.86 -5.76
C LEU A 153 4.81 4.74 -6.34
N LEU A 154 3.78 5.16 -7.07
CA LEU A 154 2.72 4.30 -7.60
C LEU A 154 2.53 4.56 -9.10
N ASP A 155 1.99 3.57 -9.79
CA ASP A 155 1.68 3.68 -11.21
C ASP A 155 0.57 4.72 -11.47
N GLY A 156 0.61 5.34 -12.65
CA GLY A 156 -0.31 6.40 -13.09
C GLY A 156 -1.71 5.93 -13.49
N ASP A 157 -2.17 4.79 -12.98
CA ASP A 157 -3.35 4.08 -13.46
C ASP A 157 -4.47 3.99 -12.38
N PRO A 158 -5.64 3.40 -12.69
CA PRO A 158 -6.71 3.23 -11.70
C PRO A 158 -6.31 2.31 -10.53
N HIS A 159 -5.35 1.39 -10.72
CA HIS A 159 -4.89 0.49 -9.67
C HIS A 159 -4.00 1.22 -8.66
N GLY A 160 -3.03 1.99 -9.11
CA GLY A 160 -2.17 2.83 -8.29
C GLY A 160 -2.97 3.84 -7.46
N VAL A 161 -4.00 4.46 -8.02
CA VAL A 161 -4.90 5.34 -7.27
C VAL A 161 -5.67 4.60 -6.18
N ASP A 162 -6.12 3.39 -6.46
CA ASP A 162 -6.80 2.56 -5.47
C ASP A 162 -5.86 2.07 -4.36
N ILE A 163 -4.61 1.78 -4.69
CA ILE A 163 -3.55 1.47 -3.72
C ILE A 163 -3.33 2.68 -2.80
N LEU A 164 -3.20 3.88 -3.36
CA LEU A 164 -3.07 5.12 -2.58
C LEU A 164 -4.26 5.33 -1.66
N ARG A 165 -5.49 5.20 -2.19
CA ARG A 165 -6.73 5.25 -1.40
C ARG A 165 -6.67 4.29 -0.22
N THR A 166 -6.25 3.05 -0.46
CA THR A 166 -6.17 2.00 0.57
C THR A 166 -5.20 2.38 1.70
N TYR A 167 -4.07 3.00 1.38
CA TYR A 167 -3.16 3.54 2.39
C TYR A 167 -3.75 4.73 3.14
N LEU A 168 -4.33 5.70 2.44
CA LEU A 168 -4.89 6.89 3.06
C LEU A 168 -6.05 6.59 3.99
N THR A 169 -6.92 5.63 3.65
CA THR A 169 -8.00 5.17 4.54
C THR A 169 -7.43 4.57 5.83
N ALA A 170 -6.29 3.88 5.80
CA ALA A 170 -5.65 3.38 7.01
C ALA A 170 -5.00 4.48 7.87
N LEU A 171 -4.82 5.67 7.31
CA LEU A 171 -4.24 6.84 7.96
C LEU A 171 -5.31 7.87 8.35
N GLU A 172 -6.59 7.56 8.17
CA GLU A 172 -7.69 8.47 8.46
C GLU A 172 -7.69 8.86 9.95
N GLY A 173 -7.81 10.17 10.22
CA GLY A 173 -7.71 10.73 11.57
C GLY A 173 -6.29 10.87 12.12
N ILE A 174 -5.25 10.53 11.34
CA ILE A 174 -3.84 10.72 11.70
C ILE A 174 -3.26 11.87 10.88
N GLU A 175 -2.59 12.81 11.54
CA GLU A 175 -1.93 13.91 10.86
C GLU A 175 -0.68 13.42 10.11
N VAL A 176 -0.72 13.46 8.77
CA VAL A 176 0.36 13.02 7.90
C VAL A 176 0.51 13.94 6.69
N GLN A 177 1.73 14.08 6.19
CA GLN A 177 1.98 14.76 4.92
C GLN A 177 2.15 13.71 3.82
N ALA A 178 1.04 13.38 3.15
CA ALA A 178 1.01 12.38 2.09
C ALA A 178 1.22 13.00 0.70
N HIS A 179 2.19 12.49 -0.05
CA HIS A 179 2.58 12.99 -1.36
C HIS A 179 2.62 11.84 -2.39
N TRP A 180 1.91 11.98 -3.50
CA TRP A 180 2.09 11.06 -4.63
C TRP A 180 3.30 11.51 -5.46
N VAL A 181 4.33 10.68 -5.47
CA VAL A 181 5.55 10.83 -6.26
C VAL A 181 5.43 9.92 -7.48
N GLY A 182 5.29 10.50 -8.66
CA GLY A 182 5.08 9.73 -9.88
C GLY A 182 4.61 10.62 -11.01
N LEU A 183 4.60 10.06 -12.22
CA LEU A 183 4.13 10.78 -13.39
C LEU A 183 2.63 10.98 -13.30
N ARG A 184 2.23 12.22 -13.00
CA ARG A 184 0.83 12.60 -13.08
C ARG A 184 0.40 12.49 -14.53
N VAL A 185 -0.87 12.14 -14.75
CA VAL A 185 -1.47 12.02 -16.09
C VAL A 185 -1.20 13.26 -16.95
N GLN A 186 -1.19 14.46 -16.37
CA GLN A 186 -0.87 15.71 -17.07
C GLN A 186 0.59 15.80 -17.53
N GLN A 187 1.54 15.40 -16.67
CA GLN A 187 2.96 15.37 -16.99
C GLN A 187 3.25 14.33 -18.07
N TRP A 188 2.59 13.18 -18.00
CA TRP A 188 2.73 12.12 -19.00
C TRP A 188 2.14 12.50 -20.36
N LEU A 189 0.98 13.16 -20.39
CA LEU A 189 0.42 13.71 -21.63
C LEU A 189 1.39 14.69 -22.31
N ALA A 190 2.04 15.56 -21.51
CA ALA A 190 3.05 16.47 -22.03
C ALA A 190 4.26 15.72 -22.60
N LEU A 191 4.75 14.67 -21.91
CA LEU A 191 5.85 13.83 -22.39
C LEU A 191 5.49 13.07 -23.67
N ARG A 192 4.27 12.53 -23.77
CA ARG A 192 3.78 11.89 -24.99
C ARG A 192 3.79 12.85 -26.16
N THR A 193 3.25 14.07 -25.99
CA THR A 193 3.21 15.07 -27.05
C THR A 193 4.60 15.56 -27.47
N ARG A 194 5.54 15.64 -26.53
CA ARG A 194 6.88 16.19 -26.76
C ARG A 194 7.91 15.17 -27.24
N HIS A 195 7.81 13.94 -26.78
CA HIS A 195 8.85 12.92 -26.96
C HIS A 195 8.34 11.62 -27.59
N GLY A 196 7.07 11.57 -28.02
CA GLY A 196 6.51 10.41 -28.71
C GLY A 196 6.45 9.14 -27.86
N VAL A 197 6.54 9.25 -26.54
CA VAL A 197 6.58 8.09 -25.63
C VAL A 197 5.27 7.29 -25.77
N PRO A 198 5.34 5.99 -26.10
CA PRO A 198 4.14 5.18 -26.26
C PRO A 198 3.39 5.08 -24.93
N CYS A 199 2.08 5.34 -24.99
CA CYS A 199 1.19 5.16 -23.84
C CYS A 199 0.45 3.86 -24.00
N LEU A 200 0.43 3.04 -22.96
CA LEU A 200 -0.46 1.90 -22.91
C LEU A 200 -1.90 2.39 -22.73
N ALA A 201 -2.75 1.97 -23.66
CA ALA A 201 -4.17 2.21 -23.56
C ALA A 201 -4.73 1.40 -22.39
N LEU A 202 -5.62 2.00 -21.59
CA LEU A 202 -6.33 1.27 -20.55
C LEU A 202 -7.06 0.07 -21.12
N THR A 203 -7.08 -1.00 -20.35
CA THR A 203 -7.94 -2.13 -20.64
C THR A 203 -9.40 -1.80 -20.32
N ARG A 204 -10.33 -2.67 -20.73
CA ARG A 204 -11.73 -2.57 -20.33
C ARG A 204 -11.89 -2.65 -18.81
N ALA A 205 -11.11 -3.50 -18.15
CA ALA A 205 -11.13 -3.68 -16.70
C ALA A 205 -10.71 -2.39 -15.98
N ASP A 206 -9.62 -1.77 -16.42
CA ASP A 206 -9.12 -0.51 -15.84
C ASP A 206 -10.17 0.60 -15.94
N ARG A 207 -10.83 0.71 -17.10
CA ARG A 207 -11.93 1.68 -17.29
C ARG A 207 -13.12 1.42 -16.37
N VAL A 208 -13.42 0.15 -16.06
CA VAL A 208 -14.48 -0.19 -15.10
C VAL A 208 -14.06 0.21 -13.69
N LYS A 209 -12.81 -0.09 -13.29
CA LYS A 209 -12.28 0.27 -11.98
C LYS A 209 -12.21 1.79 -11.78
N ALA A 210 -11.72 2.52 -12.77
CA ALA A 210 -11.71 3.98 -12.80
C ALA A 210 -13.10 4.58 -12.56
N ARG A 211 -14.14 4.03 -13.21
CA ARG A 211 -15.51 4.48 -13.04
C ARG A 211 -16.05 4.22 -11.63
N HIS A 212 -15.68 3.10 -11.02
CA HIS A 212 -16.06 2.82 -9.63
C HIS A 212 -15.38 3.79 -8.67
N LEU A 213 -14.07 4.03 -8.82
CA LEU A 213 -13.32 4.97 -7.99
C LEU A 213 -13.87 6.40 -8.09
N LEU A 214 -14.24 6.83 -9.29
CA LEU A 214 -14.84 8.16 -9.51
C LEU A 214 -16.22 8.36 -8.88
N ARG A 215 -16.96 7.26 -8.66
CA ARG A 215 -18.27 7.27 -8.01
C ARG A 215 -18.17 7.13 -6.50
N ASP A 216 -17.00 6.75 -6.00
CA ASP A 216 -16.78 6.53 -4.59
C ASP A 216 -16.65 7.87 -3.84
N ALA A 217 -17.62 8.13 -2.97
CA ALA A 217 -17.66 9.32 -2.12
C ALA A 217 -16.57 9.33 -1.05
N THR A 218 -15.96 8.18 -0.74
CA THR A 218 -14.87 8.05 0.22
C THR A 218 -13.51 8.37 -0.38
N LEU A 219 -13.42 8.57 -1.69
CA LEU A 219 -12.16 8.97 -2.33
C LEU A 219 -11.75 10.36 -1.78
N PRO A 220 -10.55 10.49 -1.17
CA PRO A 220 -10.07 11.77 -0.64
C PRO A 220 -10.16 12.89 -1.69
N ALA A 221 -10.56 14.09 -1.28
CA ALA A 221 -10.76 15.23 -2.19
C ALA A 221 -9.51 15.53 -3.04
N ALA A 222 -8.32 15.39 -2.45
CA ALA A 222 -7.04 15.52 -3.13
C ALA A 222 -6.88 14.54 -4.30
N LEU A 223 -7.35 13.29 -4.16
CA LEU A 223 -7.33 12.29 -5.23
C LEU A 223 -8.44 12.52 -6.28
N ARG A 224 -9.61 13.02 -5.84
CA ARG A 224 -10.67 13.45 -6.76
C ARG A 224 -10.22 14.57 -7.69
N ALA A 225 -9.39 15.51 -7.24
CA ALA A 225 -8.85 16.57 -8.11
C ALA A 225 -7.93 15.99 -9.20
N VAL A 226 -7.07 15.03 -8.85
CA VAL A 226 -6.16 14.35 -9.78
C VAL A 226 -6.93 13.57 -10.86
N TYR A 227 -8.08 12.97 -10.51
CA TYR A 227 -8.90 12.16 -11.43
C TYR A 227 -10.04 12.94 -12.13
N GLY A 228 -10.57 13.98 -11.48
CA GLY A 228 -11.82 14.68 -11.83
C GLY A 228 -11.66 15.86 -12.80
N ALA A 229 -10.43 16.35 -13.02
CA ALA A 229 -10.13 17.49 -13.90
C ALA A 229 -10.50 17.29 -15.40
N ARG A 230 -11.07 16.15 -15.78
CA ARG A 230 -11.36 15.79 -17.18
C ARG A 230 -12.82 15.78 -17.61
N ARG A 231 -13.76 16.14 -16.74
CA ARG A 231 -15.17 16.28 -17.17
C ARG A 231 -15.39 17.36 -18.26
N ARG A 232 -14.45 18.28 -18.48
CA ARG A 232 -14.61 19.44 -19.38
C ARG A 232 -13.92 19.37 -20.74
N ARG A 233 -13.15 18.33 -21.06
CA ARG A 233 -12.56 18.16 -22.40
C ARG A 233 -13.05 16.83 -22.99
N ARG A 234 -13.70 16.90 -24.16
CA ARG A 234 -14.17 15.76 -24.97
C ARG A 234 -13.01 14.91 -25.49
N CYS A 235 -12.20 14.35 -24.60
CA CYS A 235 -11.29 13.25 -24.87
C CYS A 235 -11.77 12.08 -24.02
N ALA A 236 -12.88 11.48 -24.44
CA ALA A 236 -13.27 10.17 -23.97
C ALA A 236 -12.13 9.20 -24.31
N GLY A 237 -11.36 8.72 -23.33
CA GLY A 237 -10.53 7.53 -23.54
C GLY A 237 -9.13 7.47 -22.92
N ALA A 238 -8.57 8.53 -22.33
CA ALA A 238 -7.13 8.50 -22.04
C ALA A 238 -6.74 8.71 -20.57
N ILE A 239 -7.24 7.91 -19.60
CA ILE A 239 -6.29 7.58 -18.50
C ILE A 239 -5.24 6.66 -19.15
N CYS A 240 -3.96 6.92 -18.88
CA CYS A 240 -2.86 6.18 -19.49
C CYS A 240 -2.19 5.40 -18.38
N VAL A 241 -1.93 4.12 -18.62
CA VAL A 241 -1.16 3.25 -17.74
C VAL A 241 0.32 3.51 -18.04
N CYS A 242 1.15 3.63 -17.00
CA CYS A 242 2.61 3.57 -17.10
C CYS A 242 3.07 2.19 -16.65
#